data_AF-A0A3S1RFS7-F1
#
_entry.id   AF-A0A3S1RFS7-F1
#
_cell.length_a   1.000
_cell.length_b   1.000
_cell.length_c   1.000
_cell.angle_alpha   90.00
_cell.angle_beta   90.00
_cell.angle_gamma   90.00
#
_symmetry.space_group_name_H-M   'P 1'
#
loop_
_entity.id
_entity.type
_entity.pdbx_description
1 polymer ?
#
loop_
_entity_poly.entity_id
_entity_poly.type
_entity_poly.pdbx_seq_one_letter_code
_entity_poly.pdbx_strand_id
1 'polypeptide(L)'
;MRKFLLATAMIAAATSIAAAQQLDLGGIGKADGTTVGYIIQMFGLLTVLSVAPGLLIMVTSFTRFVIAFSILRAGIGLQSTPANLILISLSLFMTFYVMAPTFDQAWNTGVKPLMDNQITQTEAFDKISDPFRTFMLHNVRDKDFDLFADLARERGQTVSRDTVDLRILVPAFMISEIRRGFEIG
;
A
#
# COMPACT_ATOMS: atom_id res chain seq x y z
N MET A 1 38.23 -16.01 -31.69
CA MET A 1 37.52 -14.77 -32.06
C MET A 1 36.13 -15.00 -32.67
N ARG A 2 35.95 -15.87 -33.68
CA ARG A 2 34.61 -16.10 -34.30
C ARG A 2 33.52 -16.64 -33.35
N LYS A 3 33.89 -17.50 -32.37
CA LYS A 3 32.92 -18.04 -31.38
C LYS A 3 32.43 -16.98 -30.38
N PHE A 4 33.25 -15.97 -30.10
CA PHE A 4 32.87 -14.87 -29.20
C PHE A 4 31.89 -13.92 -29.90
N LEU A 5 32.13 -13.60 -31.19
CA LEU A 5 31.22 -12.81 -32.01
C LEU A 5 29.83 -13.48 -32.19
N LEU A 6 29.80 -14.81 -32.32
CA LEU A 6 28.54 -15.57 -32.40
C LEU A 6 27.76 -15.58 -31.08
N ALA A 7 28.46 -15.61 -29.94
CA ALA A 7 27.82 -15.53 -28.62
C ALA A 7 27.23 -14.13 -28.36
N THR A 8 27.94 -13.06 -28.74
CA THR A 8 27.43 -11.69 -28.62
C THR A 8 26.24 -11.44 -29.55
N ALA A 9 26.24 -12.01 -30.75
CA ALA A 9 25.12 -11.94 -31.68
C ALA A 9 23.87 -12.69 -31.18
N MET A 10 24.03 -13.83 -30.48
CA MET A 10 22.90 -14.53 -29.88
C MET A 10 22.30 -13.80 -28.68
N ILE A 11 23.11 -13.10 -27.88
CA ILE A 11 22.60 -12.29 -26.75
C ILE A 11 21.86 -11.05 -27.26
N ALA A 12 22.33 -10.42 -28.34
CA ALA A 12 21.62 -9.32 -29.00
C ALA A 12 20.33 -9.75 -29.74
N ALA A 13 20.22 -11.04 -30.12
CA ALA A 13 18.98 -11.60 -30.67
C ALA A 13 17.99 -12.05 -29.57
N ALA A 14 18.48 -12.31 -28.35
CA ALA A 14 17.66 -12.68 -27.20
C ALA A 14 17.06 -11.48 -26.46
N THR A 15 17.47 -10.24 -26.77
CA THR A 15 16.71 -9.03 -26.44
C THR A 15 15.49 -8.94 -27.36
N SER A 16 14.63 -9.95 -27.26
CA SER A 16 13.25 -9.83 -27.72
C SER A 16 12.67 -8.60 -27.04
N ILE A 17 12.22 -7.70 -27.90
CA ILE A 17 11.57 -6.44 -27.64
C ILE A 17 10.78 -6.57 -26.35
N ALA A 18 11.15 -5.80 -25.33
CA ALA A 18 10.23 -5.48 -24.25
C ALA A 18 8.97 -4.94 -24.95
N ALA A 19 7.97 -5.80 -25.09
CA ALA A 19 6.67 -5.40 -25.56
C ALA A 19 6.17 -4.46 -24.48
N ALA A 20 6.40 -3.17 -24.66
CA ALA A 20 5.61 -2.16 -23.98
C ALA A 20 4.18 -2.58 -24.28
N GLN A 21 3.42 -2.92 -23.24
CA GLN A 21 1.99 -3.16 -23.36
C GLN A 21 1.38 -1.84 -23.84
N GLN A 22 1.39 -1.64 -25.15
CA GLN A 22 0.73 -0.51 -25.76
C GLN A 22 -0.75 -0.83 -25.64
N LEU A 23 -1.38 -0.23 -24.64
CA LEU A 23 -2.83 -0.26 -24.45
C LEU A 23 -3.44 0.37 -25.71
N ASP A 24 -3.84 -0.47 -26.66
CA ASP A 24 -4.59 -0.06 -27.84
C ASP A 24 -6.02 0.28 -27.43
N LEU A 25 -6.23 1.55 -27.09
CA LEU A 25 -7.53 2.09 -26.73
C LEU A 25 -8.43 2.34 -27.96
N GLY A 26 -7.91 2.17 -29.19
CA GLY A 26 -8.63 2.41 -30.44
C GLY A 26 -9.70 1.36 -30.78
N GLY A 27 -9.57 0.15 -30.22
CA GLY A 27 -10.57 -0.93 -30.37
C GLY A 27 -11.81 -0.78 -29.49
N ILE A 28 -11.75 0.07 -28.45
CA ILE A 28 -12.82 0.26 -27.45
C ILE A 28 -14.08 0.89 -28.09
N GLY A 29 -13.92 1.70 -29.14
CA GLY A 29 -15.04 2.31 -29.88
C GLY A 29 -15.74 1.36 -30.87
N LYS A 30 -15.19 0.17 -31.14
CA LYS A 30 -15.77 -0.84 -32.06
C LYS A 30 -16.20 -2.13 -31.35
N ALA A 31 -16.02 -2.22 -30.04
CA ALA A 31 -16.29 -3.42 -29.26
C ALA A 31 -17.72 -3.39 -28.68
N ASP A 32 -18.34 -4.57 -28.55
CA ASP A 32 -19.64 -4.73 -27.88
C ASP A 32 -19.64 -4.09 -26.49
N GLY A 33 -20.77 -3.52 -26.06
CA GLY A 33 -20.89 -2.80 -24.79
C GLY A 33 -20.51 -3.63 -23.55
N THR A 34 -20.62 -4.96 -23.63
CA THR A 34 -20.14 -5.90 -22.60
C THR A 34 -18.61 -5.95 -22.54
N THR A 35 -17.93 -5.97 -23.69
CA THR A 35 -16.47 -5.94 -23.79
C THR A 35 -15.92 -4.63 -23.24
N VAL A 36 -16.55 -3.49 -23.54
CA VAL A 36 -16.19 -2.19 -22.98
C VAL A 36 -16.35 -2.19 -21.46
N GLY A 37 -17.42 -2.80 -20.93
CA GLY A 37 -17.64 -2.97 -19.48
C GLY A 37 -16.52 -3.74 -18.79
N TYR A 38 -16.10 -4.89 -19.35
CA TYR A 38 -14.98 -5.67 -18.82
C TYR A 38 -13.66 -4.91 -18.86
N ILE A 39 -13.40 -4.17 -19.93
CA ILE A 39 -12.21 -3.32 -20.05
C ILE A 39 -12.19 -2.28 -18.93
N ILE A 40 -13.29 -1.53 -18.74
CA ILE A 40 -13.40 -0.51 -17.68
C ILE A 40 -13.19 -1.15 -16.29
N GLN A 41 -13.79 -2.30 -16.02
CA GLN A 41 -13.62 -3.00 -14.75
C GLN A 41 -12.17 -3.44 -14.52
N MET A 42 -11.50 -3.95 -15.55
CA MET A 42 -10.08 -4.35 -15.49
C MET A 42 -9.18 -3.15 -15.22
N PHE A 43 -9.42 -2.03 -15.91
CA PHE A 43 -8.69 -0.78 -15.68
C PHE A 43 -8.90 -0.27 -14.24
N GLY A 44 -10.13 -0.32 -13.73
CA GLY A 44 -10.43 0.02 -12.33
C GLY A 44 -9.65 -0.85 -11.34
N LEU A 45 -9.67 -2.17 -11.54
CA LEU A 45 -8.94 -3.12 -10.70
C LEU A 45 -7.43 -2.88 -10.72
N LEU A 46 -6.83 -2.70 -11.90
CA LEU A 46 -5.41 -2.41 -12.03
C LEU A 46 -5.02 -1.08 -11.37
N THR A 47 -5.89 -0.07 -11.45
CA THR A 47 -5.69 1.22 -10.78
C THR A 47 -5.67 1.07 -9.26
N VAL A 48 -6.57 0.25 -8.70
CA VAL A 48 -6.58 -0.01 -7.25
C VAL A 48 -5.35 -0.82 -6.84
N LEU A 49 -4.99 -1.85 -7.60
CA LEU A 49 -3.83 -2.69 -7.32
C LEU A 49 -2.50 -1.94 -7.40
N SER A 50 -2.39 -0.93 -8.27
CA SER A 50 -1.15 -0.14 -8.38
C SER A 50 -0.93 0.78 -7.18
N VAL A 51 -2.01 1.26 -6.55
CA VAL A 51 -1.97 2.12 -5.36
C VAL A 51 -1.84 1.30 -4.06
N ALA A 52 -2.24 0.03 -4.07
CA ALA A 52 -2.25 -0.86 -2.91
C ALA A 52 -0.90 -0.94 -2.15
N PRO A 53 0.28 -1.05 -2.79
CA PRO A 53 1.56 -1.07 -2.07
C PRO A 53 1.81 0.21 -1.27
N GLY A 54 1.40 1.36 -1.80
CA GLY A 54 1.51 2.64 -1.11
C GLY A 54 0.60 2.70 0.11
N LEU A 55 -0.66 2.28 -0.03
CA LEU A 55 -1.59 2.21 1.09
C LEU A 55 -1.08 1.27 2.19
N LEU A 56 -0.53 0.11 1.80
CA LEU A 56 0.05 -0.84 2.74
C LEU A 56 1.15 -0.19 3.60
N ILE A 57 1.99 0.65 3.02
CA ILE A 57 3.05 1.37 3.77
C ILE A 57 2.46 2.47 4.67
N MET A 58 1.42 3.17 4.19
CA MET A 58 0.89 4.37 4.84
C MET A 58 -0.06 4.07 6.00
N VAL A 59 -0.91 3.04 5.89
CA VAL A 59 -2.02 2.82 6.84
C VAL A 59 -1.90 1.54 7.68
N THR A 60 -0.75 0.85 7.61
CA THR A 60 -0.54 -0.42 8.31
C THR A 60 0.80 -0.45 9.05
N SER A 61 1.02 -1.51 9.84
CA SER A 61 2.27 -1.77 10.55
C SER A 61 3.43 -2.27 9.67
N PHE A 62 3.29 -2.29 8.34
CA PHE A 62 4.37 -2.79 7.47
C PHE A 62 5.68 -2.03 7.67
N THR A 63 5.59 -0.70 7.78
CA THR A 63 6.74 0.19 7.90
C THR A 63 7.59 -0.13 9.13
N ARG A 64 6.99 -0.39 10.30
CA ARG A 64 7.76 -0.77 11.50
C ARG A 64 8.52 -2.08 11.32
N PHE A 65 7.90 -3.08 10.70
CA PHE A 65 8.49 -4.42 10.57
C PHE A 65 9.65 -4.41 9.58
N VAL A 66 9.47 -3.76 8.43
CA VAL A 66 10.52 -3.71 7.41
C VAL A 66 11.75 -2.94 7.91
N ILE A 67 11.55 -1.87 8.69
CA ILE A 67 12.66 -1.12 9.30
C ILE A 67 13.36 -1.96 10.36
N ALA A 68 12.62 -2.52 11.33
CA ALA A 68 13.21 -3.34 12.40
C ALA A 68 13.99 -4.54 11.85
N PHE A 69 13.42 -5.26 10.88
CA PHE A 69 14.12 -6.40 10.26
C PHE A 69 15.31 -5.97 9.39
N SER A 70 15.25 -4.82 8.74
CA SER A 70 16.39 -4.28 8.00
C SER A 70 17.55 -3.89 8.93
N ILE A 71 17.25 -3.28 10.08
CA ILE A 71 18.28 -2.93 11.08
C ILE A 71 18.86 -4.20 11.70
N LEU A 72 18.01 -5.18 12.06
CA LEU A 72 18.46 -6.47 12.57
C LEU A 72 19.45 -7.15 11.60
N ARG A 73 19.17 -7.11 10.30
CA ARG A 73 20.10 -7.63 9.28
C ARG A 73 21.43 -6.88 9.30
N ALA A 74 21.43 -5.56 9.42
CA ALA A 74 22.66 -4.79 9.51
C ALA A 74 23.45 -5.13 10.78
N GLY A 75 22.76 -5.34 11.90
CA GLY A 75 23.35 -5.65 13.20
C GLY A 75 24.09 -7.00 13.26
N ILE A 76 23.67 -8.00 12.47
CA ILE A 76 24.33 -9.31 12.41
C ILE A 76 25.57 -9.35 11.52
N GLY A 77 25.95 -8.25 10.86
CA GLY A 77 27.20 -8.13 10.10
C GLY A 77 27.26 -8.92 8.79
N LEU A 78 26.14 -9.46 8.31
CA LEU A 78 26.05 -10.19 7.05
C LEU A 78 25.67 -9.23 5.91
N GLN A 79 26.50 -9.14 4.86
CA GLN A 79 26.35 -8.12 3.82
C GLN A 79 25.11 -8.29 2.91
N SER A 80 24.54 -9.49 2.82
CA SER A 80 23.43 -9.76 1.90
C SER A 80 22.44 -10.84 2.39
N THR A 81 22.69 -11.43 3.54
CA THR A 81 21.83 -12.46 4.14
C THR A 81 21.17 -11.90 5.40
N PRO A 82 19.84 -11.95 5.53
CA PRO A 82 18.85 -12.44 4.55
C PRO A 82 18.64 -11.50 3.36
N ALA A 83 18.21 -12.07 2.22
CA ALA A 83 17.88 -11.31 1.02
C ALA A 83 16.70 -10.35 1.25
N ASN A 84 16.67 -9.20 0.55
CA ASN A 84 15.60 -8.19 0.70
C ASN A 84 14.19 -8.78 0.56
N LEU A 85 14.01 -9.73 -0.36
CA LEU A 85 12.73 -10.41 -0.57
C LEU A 85 12.25 -11.17 0.67
N ILE A 86 13.17 -11.76 1.43
CA ILE A 86 12.84 -12.47 2.68
C ILE A 86 12.34 -11.46 3.72
N LEU A 87 13.04 -10.33 3.89
CA LEU A 87 12.63 -9.30 4.85
C LEU A 87 11.26 -8.71 4.50
N ILE A 88 11.01 -8.44 3.22
CA ILE A 88 9.71 -7.94 2.75
C ILE A 88 8.61 -8.98 3.03
N SER A 89 8.87 -10.26 2.74
CA SER A 89 7.91 -11.35 2.95
C SER A 89 7.57 -11.52 4.44
N LEU A 90 8.58 -11.49 5.31
CA LEU A 90 8.39 -11.53 6.77
C LEU A 90 7.61 -10.31 7.26
N SER A 91 7.93 -9.12 6.76
CA SER A 91 7.22 -7.88 7.12
C SER A 91 5.75 -7.95 6.69
N LEU A 92 5.48 -8.48 5.50
CA LEU A 92 4.14 -8.64 4.97
C LEU A 92 3.33 -9.64 5.79
N PHE A 93 3.92 -10.80 6.13
CA PHE A 93 3.27 -11.81 6.95
C PHE A 93 2.94 -11.28 8.34
N MET A 94 3.89 -10.61 9.00
CA MET A 94 3.66 -9.98 10.31
C MET A 94 2.59 -8.89 10.23
N THR A 95 2.57 -8.12 9.13
CA THR A 95 1.53 -7.12 8.91
C THR A 95 0.16 -7.75 8.78
N PHE A 96 -0.01 -8.79 7.97
CA PHE A 96 -1.29 -9.48 7.85
C PHE A 96 -1.74 -10.11 9.17
N TYR A 97 -0.80 -10.69 9.93
CA TYR A 97 -1.09 -11.26 11.24
C TYR A 97 -1.60 -10.21 12.23
N VAL A 98 -0.93 -9.05 12.34
CA VAL A 98 -1.31 -7.97 13.25
C VAL A 98 -2.57 -7.23 12.78
N MET A 99 -2.73 -7.06 11.46
CA MET A 99 -3.83 -6.30 10.86
C MET A 99 -5.09 -7.14 10.62
N ALA A 100 -5.06 -8.46 10.86
CA ALA A 100 -6.21 -9.35 10.71
C ALA A 100 -7.53 -8.77 11.27
N PRO A 101 -7.61 -8.31 12.54
CA PRO A 101 -8.86 -7.75 13.07
C PRO A 101 -9.33 -6.49 12.34
N THR A 102 -8.40 -5.65 11.88
CA THR A 102 -8.72 -4.44 11.12
C THR A 102 -9.30 -4.79 9.75
N PHE A 103 -8.69 -5.75 9.06
CA PHE A 103 -9.19 -6.23 7.76
C PHE A 103 -10.53 -6.92 7.89
N ASP A 104 -10.72 -7.74 8.91
CA ASP A 104 -11.99 -8.44 9.16
C ASP A 104 -13.12 -7.45 9.45
N GLN A 105 -12.85 -6.40 10.24
CA GLN A 105 -13.83 -5.35 10.49
C GLN A 105 -14.19 -4.62 9.19
N ALA A 106 -13.20 -4.12 8.46
CA ALA A 106 -13.43 -3.40 7.21
C ALA A 106 -14.19 -4.25 6.17
N TRP A 107 -13.92 -5.56 6.13
CA TRP A 107 -14.63 -6.49 5.27
C TRP A 107 -16.10 -6.64 5.68
N ASN A 108 -16.36 -6.90 6.97
CA ASN A 108 -17.70 -7.20 7.46
C ASN A 108 -18.62 -5.97 7.54
N THR A 109 -18.08 -4.79 7.85
CA THR A 109 -18.88 -3.57 8.05
C THR A 109 -19.00 -2.72 6.79
N GLY A 110 -18.09 -2.87 5.83
CA GLY A 110 -17.99 -2.00 4.67
C GLY A 110 -18.02 -2.74 3.34
N VAL A 111 -17.04 -3.60 3.08
CA VAL A 111 -16.89 -4.26 1.77
C VAL A 111 -18.07 -5.20 1.47
N LYS A 112 -18.39 -6.12 2.38
CA LYS A 112 -19.46 -7.10 2.18
C LYS A 112 -20.83 -6.43 2.04
N PRO A 113 -21.24 -5.50 2.91
CA PRO A 113 -22.50 -4.78 2.73
C PRO A 113 -22.58 -3.98 1.42
N LEU A 114 -21.47 -3.43 0.93
CA LEU A 114 -21.41 -2.76 -0.38
C LEU A 114 -21.66 -3.76 -1.52
N MET A 115 -21.02 -4.92 -1.48
CA MET A 115 -21.22 -5.99 -2.47
C MET A 115 -22.66 -6.54 -2.45
N ASP A 116 -23.27 -6.59 -1.26
CA ASP A 116 -24.66 -7.00 -1.06
C ASP A 116 -25.67 -5.86 -1.39
N ASN A 117 -25.20 -4.70 -1.86
CA ASN A 117 -26.00 -3.49 -2.16
C ASN A 117 -26.81 -2.96 -0.97
N GLN A 118 -26.34 -3.20 0.26
CA GLN A 118 -27.00 -2.76 1.49
C GLN A 118 -26.63 -1.32 1.88
N ILE A 119 -25.45 -0.86 1.47
CA ILE A 119 -24.95 0.49 1.74
C ILE A 119 -24.49 1.17 0.45
N THR A 120 -24.44 2.50 0.47
CA THR A 120 -23.93 3.29 -0.65
C THR A 120 -22.40 3.24 -0.72
N GLN A 121 -21.82 3.55 -1.88
CA GLN A 121 -20.36 3.62 -2.04
C GLN A 121 -19.72 4.66 -1.11
N THR A 122 -20.40 5.79 -0.87
CA THR A 122 -19.92 6.84 0.06
C THR A 122 -19.91 6.32 1.50
N GLU A 123 -20.98 5.66 1.94
CA GLU A 123 -21.04 5.08 3.28
C GLU A 123 -20.02 3.95 3.45
N ALA A 124 -19.84 3.11 2.42
CA ALA A 124 -18.86 2.05 2.43
C ALA A 124 -17.43 2.58 2.62
N PHE A 125 -17.08 3.72 2.00
CA PHE A 125 -15.77 4.33 2.19
C PHE A 125 -15.51 4.66 3.67
N ASP A 126 -16.48 5.28 4.34
CA ASP A 126 -16.35 5.61 5.76
C ASP A 126 -16.23 4.34 6.62
N LYS A 127 -17.14 3.38 6.43
CA LYS A 127 -17.14 2.09 7.14
C LYS A 127 -15.87 1.27 6.93
N ILE A 128 -15.28 1.31 5.73
CA ILE A 128 -14.02 0.63 5.40
C ILE A 128 -12.85 1.35 6.05
N SER A 129 -12.85 2.69 6.07
CA SER A 129 -11.72 3.47 6.58
C SER A 129 -11.66 3.54 8.11
N ASP A 130 -12.78 3.41 8.81
CA ASP A 130 -12.88 3.56 10.26
C ASP A 130 -12.05 2.55 11.09
N PRO A 131 -12.01 1.24 10.75
CA PRO A 131 -11.11 0.31 11.42
C PRO A 131 -9.64 0.71 11.28
N PHE A 132 -9.22 1.21 10.11
CA PHE A 132 -7.85 1.69 9.91
C PHE A 132 -7.58 2.98 10.69
N ARG A 133 -8.54 3.92 10.72
CA ARG A 133 -8.47 5.13 11.55
C ARG A 133 -8.27 4.76 13.01
N THR A 134 -9.06 3.81 13.50
CA THR A 134 -8.98 3.29 14.86
C THR A 134 -7.63 2.64 15.14
N PHE A 135 -7.14 1.79 14.24
CA PHE A 135 -5.82 1.18 14.36
C PHE A 135 -4.70 2.23 14.44
N MET A 136 -4.72 3.23 13.55
CA MET A 136 -3.73 4.31 13.53
C MET A 136 -3.78 5.14 14.80
N LEU A 137 -4.97 5.50 15.30
CA LEU A 137 -5.12 6.27 16.54
C LEU A 137 -4.56 5.54 17.77
N HIS A 138 -4.67 4.22 17.82
CA HIS A 138 -4.10 3.44 18.93
C HIS A 138 -2.57 3.31 18.87
N ASN A 139 -1.96 3.52 17.69
CA ASN A 139 -0.53 3.30 17.48
C ASN A 139 0.27 4.58 17.23
N VAL A 140 -0.41 5.69 16.90
CA VAL A 140 0.22 7.01 16.78
C VAL A 140 0.61 7.51 18.17
N ARG A 141 1.77 8.17 18.26
CA ARG A 141 2.18 8.83 19.49
C ARG A 141 1.50 10.19 19.60
N ASP A 142 1.03 10.54 20.79
CA ASP A 142 0.36 11.83 21.04
C ASP A 142 1.17 13.01 20.49
N LYS A 143 2.48 13.04 20.74
CA LYS A 143 3.39 14.08 20.25
C LYS A 143 3.43 14.19 18.73
N ASP A 144 3.44 13.05 18.03
CA ASP A 144 3.51 13.03 16.57
C ASP A 144 2.13 13.40 15.98
N PHE A 145 1.04 13.02 16.63
CA PHE A 145 -0.32 13.48 16.28
C PHE A 145 -0.50 14.99 16.46
N ASP A 146 -0.14 15.50 17.63
CA ASP A 146 -0.28 16.92 18.00
C ASP A 146 0.50 17.81 17.04
N LEU A 147 1.70 17.40 16.61
CA LEU A 147 2.48 18.12 15.60
C LEU A 147 1.68 18.38 14.31
N PHE A 148 1.05 17.34 13.75
CA PHE A 148 0.29 17.50 12.52
C PHE A 148 -1.06 18.19 12.76
N ALA A 149 -1.66 18.00 13.93
CA ALA A 149 -2.88 18.72 14.32
C ALA A 149 -2.62 20.24 14.43
N ASP A 150 -1.50 20.64 15.01
CA ASP A 150 -1.12 22.05 15.15
C ASP A 150 -0.80 22.68 13.78
N LEU A 151 -0.06 21.97 12.92
CA LEU A 151 0.17 22.40 11.54
C LEU A 151 -1.14 22.56 10.74
N ALA A 152 -2.13 21.70 10.97
CA ALA A 152 -3.44 21.82 10.35
C ALA A 152 -4.22 23.06 10.86
N ARG A 153 -4.17 23.31 12.18
CA ARG A 153 -4.79 24.49 12.81
C ARG A 153 -4.18 25.79 12.31
N GLU A 154 -2.86 25.86 12.16
CA GLU A 154 -2.16 27.03 11.59
C GLU A 154 -2.62 27.34 10.16
N ARG A 155 -3.05 26.32 9.41
CA ARG A 155 -3.60 26.46 8.06
C ARG A 155 -5.11 26.70 8.03
N GLY A 156 -5.72 26.97 9.19
CA GLY A 156 -7.14 27.25 9.34
C GLY A 156 -8.06 26.03 9.28
N GLN A 157 -7.53 24.81 9.43
CA GLN A 157 -8.34 23.60 9.43
C GLN A 157 -8.91 23.30 10.82
N THR A 158 -10.19 22.95 10.89
CA THR A 158 -10.81 22.48 12.13
C THR A 158 -10.41 21.04 12.40
N VAL A 159 -9.74 20.80 13.54
CA VAL A 159 -9.36 19.45 13.97
C VAL A 159 -10.37 18.95 14.98
N SER A 160 -11.24 18.03 14.57
CA SER A 160 -12.13 17.30 15.47
C SER A 160 -11.48 16.02 15.97
N ARG A 161 -11.73 15.68 17.24
CA ARG A 161 -11.30 14.40 17.86
C ARG A 161 -12.30 13.28 17.61
N ASP A 162 -13.54 13.58 17.23
CA ASP A 162 -14.59 12.57 17.02
C ASP A 162 -14.38 11.83 15.68
N THR A 163 -13.95 12.56 14.65
CA THR A 163 -13.55 11.98 13.36
C THR A 163 -12.28 12.66 12.88
N VAL A 164 -11.15 12.13 13.35
CA VAL A 164 -9.82 12.67 13.06
C VAL A 164 -9.51 12.55 11.58
N ASP A 165 -9.31 13.65 10.87
CA ASP A 165 -9.00 13.65 9.43
C ASP A 165 -7.78 12.76 9.09
N LEU A 166 -7.95 11.87 8.10
CA LEU A 166 -6.88 10.99 7.61
C LEU A 166 -5.69 11.80 7.07
N ARG A 167 -5.91 13.02 6.57
CA ARG A 167 -4.83 13.92 6.10
C ARG A 167 -3.87 14.33 7.20
N ILE A 168 -4.31 14.27 8.46
CA ILE A 168 -3.52 14.56 9.66
C ILE A 168 -2.99 13.25 10.26
N LEU A 169 -3.89 12.25 10.39
CA LEU A 169 -3.58 11.00 11.07
C LEU A 169 -2.55 10.15 10.32
N VAL A 170 -2.68 10.01 9.01
CA VAL A 170 -1.78 9.17 8.19
C VAL A 170 -0.32 9.63 8.31
N PRO A 171 0.04 10.90 8.06
CA PRO A 171 1.44 11.32 8.18
C PRO A 171 1.96 11.24 9.63
N ALA A 172 1.14 11.56 10.64
CA ALA A 172 1.51 11.40 12.04
C ALA A 172 1.81 9.93 12.41
N PHE A 173 0.95 9.03 11.96
CA PHE A 173 1.10 7.58 12.14
C PHE A 173 2.36 7.06 11.44
N MET A 174 2.61 7.46 10.19
CA MET A 174 3.82 7.07 9.46
C MET A 174 5.10 7.46 10.21
N ILE A 175 5.18 8.68 10.74
CA ILE A 175 6.33 9.13 11.53
C ILE A 175 6.46 8.30 12.82
N SER A 176 5.34 8.02 13.49
CA SER A 176 5.31 7.17 14.69
C SER A 176 5.83 5.76 14.41
N GLU A 177 5.39 5.15 13.31
CA GLU A 177 5.80 3.80 12.90
C GLU A 177 7.26 3.73 12.48
N ILE A 178 7.74 4.74 11.76
CA ILE A 178 9.17 4.86 11.41
C ILE A 178 10.00 4.90 12.69
N ARG A 179 9.67 5.82 13.60
CA ARG A 179 10.36 5.95 14.88
C ARG A 179 10.34 4.63 15.66
N ARG A 180 9.17 3.98 15.74
CA ARG A 180 9.02 2.71 16.44
C ARG A 180 9.87 1.61 15.81
N GLY A 181 9.94 1.54 14.49
CA GLY A 181 10.82 0.63 13.77
C GLY A 181 12.29 0.84 14.13
N PHE A 182 12.72 2.09 14.23
CA PHE A 182 14.08 2.46 14.69
C PHE A 182 14.32 2.23 16.18
N GLU A 183 13.31 2.33 17.04
CA GLU A 183 13.44 2.02 18.48
C GLU A 183 13.58 0.52 18.74
N ILE A 184 12.98 -0.33 17.89
CA ILE A 184 13.03 -1.78 18.00
C ILE A 184 14.34 -2.35 17.45
N GLY A 185 14.80 -1.82 16.32
CA GLY A 185 16.00 -2.28 15.61
C GLY A 185 17.28 -1.75 16.24
#